data_AF-A0A7V9NVX8-F1
#
_entry.id   AF-A0A7V9NVX8-F1
#
_cell.length_a   1.000
_cell.length_b   1.000
_cell.length_c   1.000
_cell.angle_alpha   90.00
_cell.angle_beta   90.00
_cell.angle_gamma   90.00
#
_symmetry.space_group_name_H-M   'P 1'
#
loop_
_entity.id
_entity.type
_entity.pdbx_description
1 polymer ?
#
loop_
_entity_poly.entity_id
_entity_poly.type
_entity_poly.pdbx_seq_one_letter_code
_entity_poly.pdbx_strand_id
1 'polypeptide(L)'
;MELTAFRKFENGSTDEILICDDIDFKNAGKIVKVYLKNLQEVIPLLPKSTIPVRAFDQKKLYEVLPENEGLTTAQIRAIALSKGVCKERSVDNYIKGLYSSGLLTPISYGVYLKK
;
A
#
# COMPACT_ATOMS: atom_id res chain seq x y z
N MET A 1 -3.44 -15.91 -23.71
CA MET A 1 -4.78 -16.55 -23.66
C MET A 1 -5.92 -15.53 -23.62
N GLU A 2 -5.67 -14.25 -23.28
CA GLU A 2 -6.72 -13.21 -23.23
C GLU A 2 -7.05 -12.57 -24.60
N LEU A 3 -6.08 -12.45 -25.51
CA LEU A 3 -6.28 -11.83 -26.84
C LEU A 3 -7.22 -12.64 -27.75
N THR A 4 -7.33 -13.95 -27.51
CA THR A 4 -8.24 -14.86 -28.22
C THR A 4 -9.71 -14.61 -27.91
N ALA A 5 -10.05 -13.90 -26.82
CA ALA A 5 -11.44 -13.64 -26.45
C ALA A 5 -12.07 -12.48 -27.25
N PHE A 6 -11.28 -11.51 -27.72
CA PHE A 6 -11.80 -10.33 -28.41
C PHE A 6 -12.36 -10.63 -29.80
N ARG A 7 -11.69 -11.50 -30.58
CA ARG A 7 -12.19 -11.91 -31.91
C ARG A 7 -13.42 -12.83 -31.86
N LYS A 8 -13.68 -13.51 -30.73
CA LYS A 8 -14.88 -14.35 -30.55
C LYS A 8 -16.18 -13.56 -30.60
N PHE A 9 -16.16 -12.27 -30.27
CA PHE A 9 -17.35 -11.42 -30.28
C PHE A 9 -17.67 -10.86 -31.68
N GLU A 10 -16.70 -10.81 -32.59
CA GLU A 10 -16.89 -10.22 -33.93
C GLU A 10 -17.44 -11.23 -34.95
N ASN A 11 -17.04 -12.51 -34.88
CA ASN A 11 -17.36 -13.51 -35.92
C ASN A 11 -18.51 -14.48 -35.58
N GLY A 12 -19.06 -14.47 -34.36
CA GLY A 12 -20.27 -15.24 -34.01
C GLY A 12 -20.18 -16.77 -34.16
N SER A 13 -18.99 -17.33 -34.36
CA SER A 13 -18.74 -18.77 -34.56
C SER A 13 -17.61 -19.26 -33.65
N THR A 14 -17.79 -20.44 -33.05
CA THR A 14 -16.82 -21.06 -32.12
C THR A 14 -15.81 -21.99 -32.80
N ASP A 15 -15.90 -22.18 -34.12
CA ASP A 15 -15.15 -23.22 -34.85
C ASP A 15 -13.89 -22.70 -35.57
N GLU A 16 -13.59 -21.39 -35.49
CA GLU A 16 -12.41 -20.82 -36.13
C GLU A 16 -11.17 -20.94 -35.23
N ILE A 17 -10.12 -21.59 -35.76
CA ILE A 17 -8.79 -21.62 -35.12
C ILE A 17 -8.27 -20.18 -35.10
N LEU A 18 -8.33 -19.55 -33.94
CA LEU A 18 -7.82 -18.20 -33.73
C LEU A 18 -6.29 -18.24 -33.67
N ILE A 19 -5.68 -17.91 -34.81
CA ILE A 19 -4.24 -17.73 -34.93
C ILE A 19 -3.94 -16.28 -34.54
N CYS A 20 -3.17 -16.12 -33.47
CA CYS A 20 -2.68 -14.82 -33.03
C CYS A 20 -1.50 -14.42 -33.92
N ASP A 21 -1.63 -13.31 -34.64
CA ASP A 21 -0.59 -12.81 -35.52
C ASP A 21 0.20 -11.66 -34.88
N ASP A 22 1.32 -11.27 -35.49
CA ASP A 22 2.16 -10.17 -35.00
C ASP A 22 1.40 -8.82 -34.95
N ILE A 23 0.34 -8.69 -35.75
CA ILE A 23 -0.49 -7.48 -35.78
C ILE A 23 -1.33 -7.39 -34.51
N ASP A 24 -1.89 -8.50 -34.04
CA ASP A 24 -2.62 -8.59 -32.78
C ASP A 24 -1.73 -8.18 -31.60
N PHE A 25 -0.48 -8.65 -31.56
CA PHE A 25 0.50 -8.24 -30.53
C PHE A 25 0.86 -6.75 -30.62
N LYS A 26 1.07 -6.24 -31.84
CA LYS A 26 1.34 -4.82 -32.07
C LYS A 26 0.16 -3.94 -31.63
N ASN A 27 -1.06 -4.38 -31.87
CA ASN A 27 -2.27 -3.69 -31.45
C ASN A 27 -2.45 -3.72 -29.93
N ALA A 28 -2.23 -4.87 -29.28
CA ALA A 28 -2.20 -4.96 -27.83
C ALA A 28 -1.18 -3.99 -27.21
N GLY A 29 0.02 -3.91 -27.79
CA GLY A 29 1.05 -2.95 -27.36
C GLY A 29 0.62 -1.49 -27.51
N LYS A 30 -0.12 -1.14 -28.57
CA LYS A 30 -0.69 0.22 -28.73
C LYS A 30 -1.75 0.51 -27.67
N ILE A 31 -2.63 -0.45 -27.40
CA ILE A 31 -3.70 -0.32 -26.40
C ILE A 31 -3.10 -0.05 -25.01
N VAL A 32 -2.10 -0.85 -24.60
CA VAL A 32 -1.40 -0.65 -23.31
C VAL A 32 -0.78 0.74 -23.21
N LYS A 33 -0.16 1.24 -24.29
CA LYS A 33 0.41 2.60 -24.31
C LYS A 33 -0.64 3.69 -24.13
N VAL A 34 -1.80 3.54 -24.76
CA VAL A 34 -2.91 4.50 -24.62
C VAL A 34 -3.44 4.49 -23.19
N TYR A 35 -3.67 3.32 -22.61
CA TYR A 35 -4.12 3.22 -21.22
C TYR A 35 -3.09 3.80 -20.24
N LEU A 36 -1.80 3.53 -20.44
CA LEU A 36 -0.75 4.08 -19.59
C LEU A 36 -0.74 5.62 -19.63
N LYS A 37 -0.81 6.20 -20.83
CA LYS A 37 -0.89 7.65 -20.99
C LYS A 37 -2.12 8.24 -20.30
N ASN A 38 -3.27 7.60 -20.49
CA ASN A 38 -4.52 8.02 -19.84
C ASN A 38 -4.41 7.97 -18.31
N LEU A 39 -3.82 6.90 -17.75
CA LEU A 39 -3.59 6.80 -16.31
C LEU A 39 -2.65 7.89 -15.79
N GLN A 40 -1.60 8.24 -16.54
CA GLN A 40 -0.68 9.33 -16.17
C GLN A 40 -1.37 10.70 -16.13
N GLU A 41 -2.37 10.92 -16.98
CA GLU A 41 -3.15 12.16 -17.01
C GLU A 41 -4.24 12.19 -15.93
N VAL A 42 -4.89 11.04 -15.67
CA VAL A 42 -6.04 10.96 -14.74
C VAL A 42 -5.62 10.84 -13.27
N ILE A 43 -4.57 10.07 -12.95
CA ILE A 43 -4.13 9.85 -11.56
C ILE A 43 -3.85 11.17 -10.81
N PRO A 44 -3.18 12.17 -11.40
CA PRO A 44 -2.96 13.46 -10.74
C PRO A 44 -4.24 14.27 -10.48
N LEU A 45 -5.29 14.03 -11.27
CA LEU A 45 -6.58 14.70 -11.16
C LEU A 45 -7.50 14.04 -10.13
N LEU A 46 -7.19 12.81 -9.71
CA LEU A 46 -7.95 12.14 -8.68
C LEU A 46 -7.80 12.88 -7.35
N PRO A 47 -8.89 13.04 -6.58
CA PRO A 47 -8.80 13.61 -5.25
C PRO A 47 -7.82 12.78 -4.43
N LYS A 48 -6.91 13.46 -3.71
CA LYS A 48 -6.03 12.78 -2.76
C LYS A 48 -6.92 11.99 -1.80
N SER A 49 -6.61 10.69 -1.64
CA SER A 49 -7.37 9.83 -0.74
C SER A 49 -7.49 10.50 0.63
N THR A 50 -8.73 10.78 1.04
CA THR A 50 -9.06 11.27 2.37
C THR A 50 -9.08 10.17 3.40
N ILE A 51 -8.92 8.90 2.99
CA ILE A 51 -8.77 7.77 3.89
C ILE A 51 -7.36 7.90 4.49
N PRO A 52 -7.23 8.26 5.79
CA PRO A 52 -5.93 8.26 6.42
C PRO A 52 -5.42 6.82 6.39
N VAL A 53 -4.38 6.59 5.62
CA VAL A 53 -3.66 5.32 5.63
C VAL A 53 -3.08 5.17 7.03
N ARG A 54 -3.78 4.45 7.92
CA ARG A 54 -3.29 3.95 9.23
C ARG A 54 -3.12 4.96 10.37
N ALA A 55 -3.60 6.20 10.27
CA ALA A 55 -3.48 7.15 11.38
C ALA A 55 -4.21 6.69 12.67
N PHE A 56 -5.29 5.92 12.53
CA PHE A 56 -6.09 5.45 13.66
C PHE A 56 -5.32 4.49 14.59
N ASP A 57 -4.49 3.61 14.03
CA ASP A 57 -3.78 2.62 14.86
C ASP A 57 -2.48 3.18 15.45
N GLN A 58 -1.86 4.18 14.82
CA GLN A 58 -0.69 4.86 15.38
C GLN A 58 -1.05 5.66 16.64
N LYS A 59 -2.18 6.37 16.62
CA LYS A 59 -2.67 7.11 17.79
C LYS A 59 -2.96 6.16 18.97
N LYS A 60 -3.61 5.02 18.70
CA LYS A 60 -3.82 3.97 19.70
C LYS A 60 -2.52 3.42 20.28
N LEU A 61 -1.48 3.25 19.45
CA LEU A 61 -0.17 2.82 19.92
C LEU A 61 0.40 3.86 20.89
N TYR A 62 0.37 5.14 20.53
CA TYR A 62 0.86 6.22 21.40
C TYR A 62 0.10 6.30 22.73
N GLU A 63 -1.22 6.09 22.73
CA GLU A 63 -2.06 6.10 23.93
C GLU A 63 -1.72 4.98 24.93
N VAL A 64 -1.33 3.80 24.44
CA VAL A 64 -0.98 2.65 25.32
C VAL A 64 0.46 2.67 25.83
N LEU A 65 1.31 3.55 25.30
CA LEU A 65 2.70 3.65 25.75
C LEU A 65 2.78 4.40 27.09
N PRO A 66 3.58 3.90 28.05
CA PRO A 66 3.81 4.58 29.31
C PRO A 66 4.50 5.93 29.10
N GLU A 67 4.17 6.89 29.96
CA GLU A 67 4.68 8.25 29.93
C GLU A 67 5.99 8.37 30.71
N ASN A 68 6.88 9.25 30.25
CA ASN A 68 8.12 9.63 30.95
C ASN A 68 9.16 8.52 31.15
N GLU A 69 9.02 7.39 30.45
CA GLU A 69 10.00 6.29 30.46
C GLU A 69 10.69 6.15 29.09
N GLY A 70 12.00 5.88 29.11
CA GLY A 70 12.76 5.52 27.92
C GLY A 70 12.41 4.09 27.50
N LEU A 71 11.67 3.93 26.42
CA LEU A 71 11.18 2.65 25.94
C LEU A 71 12.02 2.12 24.78
N THR A 72 12.50 0.89 24.92
CA THR A 72 13.15 0.17 23.82
C THR A 72 12.13 -0.25 22.77
N THR A 73 12.57 -0.44 21.52
CA THR A 73 11.75 -1.02 20.45
C THR A 73 11.11 -2.36 20.84
N ALA A 74 11.83 -3.19 21.60
CA ALA A 74 11.34 -4.47 22.10
C ALA A 74 10.17 -4.30 23.09
N GLN A 75 10.28 -3.34 24.02
CA GLN A 75 9.20 -3.03 24.97
C GLN A 75 7.97 -2.45 24.25
N ILE A 76 8.17 -1.52 23.32
CA ILE A 76 7.08 -0.96 22.50
C ILE A 76 6.37 -2.09 21.74
N ARG A 77 7.13 -3.04 21.16
CA ARG A 77 6.58 -4.20 20.46
C ARG A 77 5.77 -5.10 21.39
N ALA A 78 6.27 -5.41 22.58
CA ALA A 78 5.55 -6.21 23.57
C ALA A 78 4.23 -5.55 24.02
N ILE A 79 4.25 -4.25 24.25
CA ILE A 79 3.06 -3.47 24.62
C ILE A 79 2.04 -3.46 23.46
N ALA A 80 2.50 -3.20 22.24
CA ALA A 80 1.63 -3.14 21.06
C ALA A 80 0.90 -4.47 20.81
N LEU A 81 1.61 -5.60 20.98
CA LEU A 81 1.07 -6.94 20.80
C LEU A 81 0.15 -7.35 21.96
N SER A 82 0.56 -7.13 23.21
CA SER A 82 -0.26 -7.47 24.38
C SER A 82 -1.57 -6.68 24.45
N LYS A 83 -1.58 -5.44 23.96
CA LYS A 83 -2.77 -4.60 23.87
C LYS A 83 -3.56 -4.78 22.56
N GLY A 84 -3.12 -5.65 21.65
CA GLY A 84 -3.81 -5.92 20.39
C GLY A 84 -3.91 -4.70 19.47
N VAL A 85 -3.02 -3.71 19.61
CA VAL A 85 -3.07 -2.46 18.85
C VAL A 85 -2.72 -2.71 17.38
N CYS A 86 -1.76 -3.59 17.12
CA CYS A 86 -1.35 -3.91 15.75
C CYS A 86 -0.69 -5.29 15.64
N LYS A 87 -0.59 -5.77 14.40
CA LYS A 87 0.15 -7.00 14.06
C LYS A 87 1.64 -6.75 14.16
N GLU A 88 2.44 -7.77 14.47
CA GLU A 88 3.89 -7.66 14.66
C GLU A 88 4.60 -6.94 13.50
N ARG A 89 4.28 -7.32 12.26
CA ARG A 89 4.82 -6.69 11.04
C ARG A 89 4.54 -5.18 10.89
N SER A 90 3.57 -4.66 11.63
CA SER A 90 3.14 -3.26 11.55
C SER A 90 3.81 -2.39 12.61
N VAL A 91 4.33 -2.98 13.70
CA VAL A 91 4.88 -2.25 14.86
C VAL A 91 5.98 -1.29 14.42
N ASP A 92 6.97 -1.78 13.66
CA ASP A 92 8.12 -0.96 13.26
C ASP A 92 7.70 0.21 12.36
N ASN A 93 6.68 0.02 11.52
CA ASN A 93 6.11 1.09 10.70
C ASN A 93 5.36 2.12 11.54
N TYR A 94 4.75 1.70 12.66
CA TYR A 94 4.03 2.61 13.55
C TYR A 94 4.99 3.40 14.43
N ILE A 95 6.06 2.77 14.93
CA ILE A 95 7.15 3.45 15.62
C ILE A 95 7.75 4.53 14.70
N LYS A 96 8.07 4.18 13.44
CA LYS A 96 8.55 5.15 12.45
C LYS A 96 7.56 6.29 12.21
N GLY A 97 6.26 5.98 12.16
CA GLY A 97 5.21 7.00 12.00
C GLY A 97 5.15 7.97 13.18
N LEU A 98 5.18 7.45 14.41
CA LEU A 98 5.17 8.25 15.65
C LEU A 98 6.45 9.08 15.84
N TYR A 99 7.59 8.55 15.39
CA TYR A 99 8.84 9.29 15.33
C TYR A 99 8.76 10.44 14.33
N SER A 100 8.32 10.16 13.10
CA SER A 100 8.17 11.17 12.05
C SER A 100 7.14 12.26 12.38
N SER A 101 6.13 11.95 13.20
CA SER A 101 5.15 12.92 13.69
C SER A 101 5.60 13.72 14.91
N GLY A 102 6.78 13.43 15.47
CA GLY A 102 7.33 14.11 16.64
C GLY A 102 6.66 13.72 17.98
N LEU A 103 5.89 12.63 18.00
CA LEU A 103 5.27 12.09 19.21
C LEU A 103 6.24 11.20 20.01
N LEU A 104 7.22 10.59 19.34
CA LEU A 104 8.33 9.87 19.97
C LEU A 104 9.64 10.61 19.76
N THR A 105 10.39 10.84 20.85
CA THR A 105 11.71 11.49 20.83
C THR A 105 12.79 10.45 21.05
N PRO A 106 13.83 10.35 20.19
CA PRO A 106 14.90 9.39 20.39
C PRO A 106 15.82 9.84 21.52
N ILE A 107 16.07 8.97 22.50
CA ILE A 107 17.09 9.20 23.54
C ILE A 107 18.42 8.59 23.11
N SER A 108 18.38 7.37 22.59
CA SER A 108 19.53 6.61 22.09
C SER A 108 19.09 5.63 21.01
N TYR A 109 20.03 4.89 20.41
CA TYR A 109 19.71 3.94 19.35
C TYR A 109 18.69 2.89 19.85
N GLY A 110 17.49 2.91 19.27
CA GLY A 110 16.42 1.98 19.61
C GLY A 110 15.67 2.29 20.91
N VAL A 111 15.89 3.46 21.53
CA VAL A 111 15.20 3.91 22.75
C VAL A 111 14.46 5.23 22.48
N TYR A 112 13.17 5.25 22.79
CA TYR A 112 12.27 6.37 22.51
C TYR A 112 11.56 6.83 23.79
N LEU A 113 11.39 8.14 23.91
CA LEU A 113 10.59 8.79 24.93
C LEU A 113 9.26 9.24 24.34
N LYS A 114 8.17 8.90 25.02
CA LYS A 114 6.86 9.47 24.75
C LYS A 114 6.87 10.94 25.17
N LYS A 115 6.59 11.85 24.23
CA LYS A 115 6.43 13.27 24.52
C LYS A 115 5.11 13.53 25.26
#